data_AF-A0A183ILE4-F1
#
_entry.id   AF-A0A183ILE4-F1
#
_cell.length_a   1.000
_cell.length_b   1.000
_cell.length_c   1.000
_cell.angle_alpha   90.00
_cell.angle_beta   90.00
_cell.angle_gamma   90.00
#
_symmetry.space_group_name_H-M   'P 1'
#
loop_
_entity.id
_entity.type
_entity.pdbx_description
1 polymer ?
#
loop_
_entity_poly.entity_id
_entity_poly.type
_entity_poly.pdbx_seq_one_letter_code
_entity_poly.pdbx_strand_id
1 'polypeptide(L)'
;MLYPKEDKDSRILLYACRNCDHKEVADNPELTQIVADVIHDPTLPKTEDHPCPKCSHREAVFFQTQSMRAEDEMRLYYVCTSATCAHRWTE
;
A
#
# COMPACT_ATOMS: atom_id res chain seq x y z
N MET A 1 -14.13 -17.90 6.50
CA MET A 1 -12.98 -18.25 5.64
C MET A 1 -13.23 -17.63 4.28
N LEU A 2 -12.37 -16.71 3.84
CA LEU A 2 -12.52 -16.03 2.54
C LEU A 2 -11.73 -16.81 1.48
N TYR A 3 -12.27 -16.83 0.26
CA TYR A 3 -11.67 -17.53 -0.87
C TYR A 3 -11.04 -16.53 -1.84
N PRO A 4 -9.85 -16.83 -2.38
CA PRO A 4 -9.23 -15.99 -3.40
C PRO A 4 -10.10 -15.95 -4.67
N LYS A 5 -10.30 -14.76 -5.21
CA LYS A 5 -11.06 -14.45 -6.42
C LYS A 5 -10.36 -13.34 -7.18
N GLU A 6 -10.12 -13.52 -8.48
CA GLU A 6 -9.52 -12.49 -9.33
C GLU A 6 -10.59 -11.46 -9.78
N ASP A 7 -10.28 -10.17 -9.68
CA ASP A 7 -10.99 -9.09 -10.37
C ASP A 7 -10.30 -8.81 -11.71
N LYS A 8 -10.97 -9.17 -12.81
CA LYS A 8 -10.39 -9.07 -14.15
C LYS A 8 -10.26 -7.65 -14.68
N ASP A 9 -11.09 -6.74 -14.18
CA ASP A 9 -11.14 -5.35 -14.63
C ASP A 9 -9.96 -4.57 -14.03
N SER A 10 -9.78 -4.70 -12.71
CA SER A 10 -8.69 -4.04 -11.98
C SER A 10 -7.41 -4.87 -11.91
N ARG A 11 -7.42 -6.12 -12.39
CA ARG A 11 -6.31 -7.09 -12.31
C ARG A 11 -5.77 -7.28 -10.88
N ILE A 12 -6.65 -7.22 -9.89
CA ILE A 12 -6.31 -7.38 -8.47
C ILE A 12 -6.89 -8.69 -7.92
N LEU A 13 -6.20 -9.26 -6.93
CA LEU A 13 -6.72 -10.39 -6.17
C LEU A 13 -7.65 -9.89 -5.06
N LEU A 14 -8.80 -10.53 -4.91
CA LEU A 14 -9.79 -10.30 -3.85
C LEU A 14 -9.95 -11.55 -3.00
N TYR A 15 -10.32 -11.36 -1.74
CA TYR A 15 -10.81 -12.39 -0.83
C TYR A 15 -12.32 -12.24 -0.67
N ALA A 16 -13.08 -13.22 -1.16
CA ALA A 16 -14.55 -13.20 -1.15
C ALA A 16 -15.14 -14.26 -0.22
N CYS A 17 -16.22 -13.91 0.49
CA CYS A 17 -17.00 -14.88 1.25
C CYS A 17 -17.89 -15.71 0.32
N ARG A 18 -18.09 -16.98 0.64
CA ARG A 18 -18.95 -17.89 -0.15
C ARG A 18 -20.43 -17.81 0.23
N ASN A 19 -20.73 -17.33 1.43
CA ASN A 19 -22.08 -17.34 2.01
C ASN A 19 -22.72 -15.94 2.08
N CYS A 20 -21.99 -14.89 1.70
CA CYS A 20 -22.47 -13.52 1.66
C CYS A 20 -21.66 -12.69 0.65
N ASP A 21 -22.12 -11.47 0.36
CA ASP A 21 -21.50 -10.55 -0.60
C ASP A 21 -20.24 -9.82 -0.08
N HIS A 22 -19.66 -10.28 1.03
CA HIS A 22 -18.43 -9.72 1.59
C HIS A 22 -17.23 -10.00 0.69
N LYS A 23 -16.45 -8.96 0.39
CA LYS A 23 -15.26 -9.00 -0.48
C LYS A 23 -14.24 -8.00 0.05
N GLU A 24 -12.99 -8.42 0.09
CA GLU A 24 -11.85 -7.64 0.58
C GLU A 24 -10.74 -7.69 -0.47
N VAL A 25 -9.99 -6.61 -0.65
CA VAL A 25 -8.82 -6.61 -1.53
C VAL A 25 -7.69 -7.38 -0.84
N ALA A 26 -7.06 -8.30 -1.56
CA ALA A 26 -5.87 -8.95 -1.06
C ALA A 26 -4.77 -7.91 -0.93
N ASP A 27 -4.17 -7.81 0.25
CA ASP A 27 -3.06 -6.89 0.49
C ASP A 27 -1.89 -7.28 -0.42
N ASN A 28 -1.27 -6.31 -1.10
CA ASN A 28 -0.06 -6.60 -1.86
C ASN A 28 0.99 -7.13 -0.88
N PRO A 29 1.56 -8.33 -1.09
CA PRO A 29 2.54 -8.89 -0.17
C PRO A 29 3.75 -7.94 0.00
N GLU A 30 4.06 -7.14 -1.01
CA GLU A 30 5.13 -6.13 -0.95
C GLU A 30 4.78 -4.94 -0.03
N LEU A 31 3.52 -4.51 -0.02
CA LEU A 31 3.05 -3.48 0.91
C LEU A 31 2.98 -4.00 2.35
N THR A 32 2.72 -5.29 2.56
CA THR A 32 2.68 -5.86 3.93
C THR A 32 4.04 -5.82 4.64
N GLN A 33 5.15 -5.75 3.90
CA GLN A 33 6.49 -5.63 4.47
C GLN A 33 6.79 -4.22 4.99
N ILE A 34 5.97 -3.23 4.61
CA ILE A 34 6.15 -1.84 4.99
C ILE A 34 5.52 -1.61 6.36
N VAL A 35 6.37 -1.40 7.37
CA VAL A 35 5.93 -1.11 8.73
C VAL A 35 5.41 0.32 8.78
N ALA A 36 4.22 0.53 9.34
CA ALA A 36 3.62 1.87 9.46
C ALA A 36 4.46 2.86 10.31
N ASP A 37 5.41 2.36 11.11
CA ASP A 37 6.26 3.16 11.98
C ASP A 37 7.33 3.97 11.22
N VAL A 38 7.51 3.70 9.92
CA VAL A 38 8.40 4.49 9.04
C VAL A 38 8.05 5.98 9.01
N ILE A 39 6.83 6.36 9.38
CA ILE A 39 6.40 7.77 9.47
C ILE A 39 7.16 8.59 10.51
N HIS A 40 7.69 7.91 11.54
CA HIS A 40 8.43 8.51 12.64
C HIS A 40 9.94 8.58 12.37
N ASP A 41 10.42 7.94 11.30
CA ASP A 41 11.83 7.93 10.94
C ASP A 41 12.21 9.28 10.32
N PRO A 42 13.06 10.11 11.00
CA PRO A 42 13.46 11.41 10.50
C PRO A 42 14.48 11.33 9.35
N THR A 43 15.01 10.15 9.05
CA THR A 43 15.96 9.93 7.95
C THR A 43 15.26 9.65 6.61
N LEU A 44 13.97 9.33 6.64
CA LEU A 44 13.19 9.10 5.44
C LEU A 44 12.65 10.41 4.85
N PRO A 45 12.71 10.57 3.52
CA PRO A 45 12.22 11.77 2.87
C PRO A 45 10.69 11.81 2.88
N LYS A 46 10.16 13.03 3.06
CA LYS A 46 8.71 13.32 3.02
C LYS A 46 8.40 14.13 1.78
N THR A 47 7.27 13.86 1.16
CA THR A 47 6.74 14.59 0.01
C THR A 47 5.35 15.12 0.32
N GLU A 48 5.03 16.29 -0.22
CA GLU A 48 3.69 16.88 -0.19
C GLU A 48 2.96 16.77 -1.55
N ASP A 49 3.66 16.27 -2.57
CA ASP A 49 3.17 16.22 -3.96
C ASP A 49 2.16 15.09 -4.17
N HIS A 50 2.27 14.01 -3.38
CA HIS A 50 1.40 12.83 -3.46
C HIS A 50 0.49 12.73 -2.22
N PRO A 51 -0.71 13.33 -2.25
CA PRO A 51 -1.64 13.24 -1.13
C PRO A 51 -2.21 11.83 -0.98
N CYS A 52 -2.49 11.45 0.27
CA CYS A 52 -3.05 10.14 0.59
C CYS A 52 -4.44 9.94 -0.05
N PRO A 53 -4.68 8.87 -0.83
CA PRO A 53 -5.97 8.62 -1.48
C PRO A 53 -7.09 8.26 -0.50
N LYS A 54 -6.76 7.93 0.76
CA LYS A 54 -7.73 7.51 1.79
C LYS A 54 -8.20 8.66 2.68
N CYS A 55 -7.32 9.57 3.07
CA CYS A 55 -7.63 10.68 3.99
C CYS A 55 -7.32 12.07 3.43
N SER A 56 -6.80 12.17 2.21
CA SER A 56 -6.39 13.42 1.56
C SER A 56 -5.38 14.25 2.35
N HIS A 57 -4.62 13.59 3.24
CA HIS A 57 -3.49 14.23 3.91
C HIS A 57 -2.39 14.52 2.88
N ARG A 58 -1.83 15.73 2.91
CA ARG A 58 -0.86 16.18 1.90
C ARG A 58 0.51 15.56 2.09
N GLU A 59 0.90 15.27 3.33
CA GLU A 59 2.21 14.70 3.61
C GLU A 59 2.21 13.17 3.49
N ALA A 60 3.22 12.65 2.83
CA ALA A 60 3.50 11.23 2.73
C ALA A 60 5.01 10.98 2.83
N VAL A 61 5.41 9.93 3.55
CA VAL A 61 6.79 9.43 3.52
C VAL A 61 6.92 8.54 2.29
N PHE A 62 8.03 8.67 1.57
CA PHE A 62 8.31 7.81 0.42
C PHE A 62 9.67 7.15 0.51
N PHE A 63 9.78 5.94 -0.04
CA PHE A 63 11.04 5.22 -0.13
C PHE A 63 11.02 4.21 -1.27
N GLN A 64 12.21 3.80 -1.71
CA GLN A 64 12.39 2.72 -2.67
C GLN A 64 12.73 1.45 -1.90
N THR A 65 12.07 0.33 -2.23
CA THR A 65 12.49 -0.96 -1.69
C THR A 65 13.74 -1.44 -2.43
N GLN A 66 14.73 -1.94 -1.69
CA GLN A 66 15.89 -2.61 -2.27
C GLN A 66 15.54 -4.07 -2.57
N SER A 67 14.59 -4.31 -3.46
CA SER A 67 14.37 -5.66 -3.97
C SER A 67 15.55 -6.04 -4.85
N MET A 68 16.39 -6.97 -4.37
CA MET A 68 17.55 -7.53 -5.11
C MET A 68 17.15 -8.33 -6.37
N ARG A 69 15.86 -8.33 -6.73
CA ARG A 69 15.38 -8.94 -7.97
C ARG A 69 15.55 -7.91 -9.07
N ALA A 70 16.51 -8.17 -9.95
CA ALA A 70 16.98 -7.31 -11.04
C ALA A 70 15.92 -6.91 -12.10
N GLU A 71 14.65 -7.22 -11.87
CA GLU A 71 13.51 -6.92 -12.76
C GLU A 71 12.51 -5.94 -12.12
N ASP A 72 12.66 -5.60 -10.83
CA ASP A 72 11.74 -4.67 -10.18
C ASP A 72 12.09 -3.24 -10.58
N GLU A 73 11.27 -2.67 -11.48
CA GLU A 73 11.18 -1.24 -11.77
C GLU A 73 11.38 -0.42 -10.49
N MET A 74 12.03 0.75 -10.57
CA MET A 74 12.25 1.67 -9.45
C MET A 74 10.92 2.19 -8.88
N ARG A 75 10.15 1.34 -8.20
CA ARG A 75 8.86 1.67 -7.63
C ARG A 75 9.04 2.42 -6.33
N LEU A 76 8.36 3.54 -6.25
CA LEU A 76 8.26 4.33 -5.05
C LEU A 76 7.06 3.82 -4.25
N TYR A 77 7.32 3.61 -2.97
CA TYR A 77 6.30 3.30 -1.98
C TYR A 77 6.01 4.55 -1.18
N TYR A 78 4.74 4.79 -0.92
CA TYR A 78 4.25 5.94 -0.19
C TYR A 78 3.48 5.48 1.05
N VAL A 79 3.69 6.18 2.16
CA VAL A 79 3.00 5.94 3.44
C VAL A 79 2.50 7.27 3.98
N CYS A 80 1.20 7.33 4.28
CA CYS A 80 0.60 8.53 4.86
C CYS A 80 1.17 8.79 6.25
N THR A 81 1.67 10.01 6.50
CA THR A 81 2.20 10.45 7.80
C THR A 81 1.12 10.57 8.88
N SER A 82 -0.17 10.59 8.53
CA SER A 82 -1.26 10.62 9.49
C SER A 82 -1.33 9.30 10.26
N ALA A 83 -1.01 9.33 11.56
CA ALA A 83 -1.02 8.15 12.45
C ALA A 83 -2.40 7.44 12.52
N THR A 84 -3.48 8.17 12.25
CA THR A 84 -4.84 7.62 12.16
C THR A 84 -5.15 6.92 10.83
N CYS A 85 -4.35 7.17 9.79
CA CYS A 85 -4.56 6.64 8.45
C CYS A 85 -3.57 5.52 8.15
N ALA A 86 -2.27 5.81 8.26
CA ALA A 86 -1.15 4.91 7.93
C ALA A 86 -1.36 4.14 6.61
N HIS A 87 -2.04 4.76 5.65
CA HIS A 87 -2.33 4.12 4.37
C HIS A 87 -1.04 4.02 3.58
N ARG A 88 -0.83 2.86 2.97
CA ARG A 88 0.33 2.53 2.17
C ARG A 88 -0.13 2.30 0.74
N TRP A 89 0.51 2.95 -0.22
CA TRP A 89 0.21 2.82 -1.63
C TRP A 89 1.51 2.94 -2.44
N THR A 90 1.42 2.61 -3.72
CA THR A 90 2.51 2.71 -4.70
C THR A 90 1.91 3.28 -5.98
N GLU A 91 2.71 3.99 -6.75
CA GLU A 91 2.37 4.52 -8.09
C GLU A 91 3.00 3.65 -9.18
#